data_AF-A0A318UDW2-F1
#
_entry.id   AF-A0A318UDW2-F1
#
_cell.length_a   1.000
_cell.length_b   1.000
_cell.length_c   1.000
_cell.angle_alpha   90.00
_cell.angle_beta   90.00
_cell.angle_gamma   90.00
#
_symmetry.space_group_name_H-M   'P 1'
#
loop_
_entity.id
_entity.type
_entity.pdbx_description
1 polymer ?
#
loop_
_entity_poly.entity_id
_entity_poly.type
_entity_poly.pdbx_seq_one_letter_code
_entity_poly.pdbx_strand_id
1 'polypeptide(L)'
;MKYFVSLLFCLFLFHAAFAQKLNRVVLEKHFQREADTVGHKNKRELLYVLNGIPYDQGDSLKIDSVFSGIDVDKVLSVDFVKYDKVGLSHLTKDLLVITYVYPQKDVIKWKNLQQARRSARRENLLLYVDGKLVPEKERRKVLNALKFGEILYIESKKEIRVWKKDLLKS
;
A
#
# COMPACT_ATOMS: atom_id res chain seq x y z
N MET A 1 -28.05 -15.09 33.51
CA MET A 1 -26.71 -15.15 32.87
C MET A 1 -26.70 -15.58 31.41
N LYS A 2 -27.70 -16.32 30.88
CA LYS A 2 -27.70 -16.77 29.46
C LYS A 2 -27.73 -15.63 28.42
N TYR A 3 -28.44 -14.54 28.71
CA TYR A 3 -28.57 -13.40 27.78
C TYR A 3 -27.33 -12.48 27.73
N PHE A 4 -26.49 -12.51 28.77
CA PHE A 4 -25.29 -11.67 28.85
C PHE A 4 -24.18 -12.16 27.91
N VAL A 5 -24.05 -13.48 27.77
CA VAL A 5 -23.11 -14.12 26.83
C VAL A 5 -23.53 -13.89 25.38
N SER A 6 -24.84 -13.89 25.10
CA SER A 6 -25.37 -13.61 23.76
C SER A 6 -25.17 -12.15 23.32
N LEU A 7 -25.26 -11.20 24.25
CA LEU A 7 -25.01 -9.78 23.97
C LEU A 7 -23.52 -9.52 23.68
N LEU A 8 -22.62 -10.17 24.42
CA LEU A 8 -21.17 -10.06 24.22
C LEU A 8 -20.74 -10.64 22.86
N PHE A 9 -21.38 -11.72 22.41
CA PHE A 9 -21.10 -12.35 21.12
C PHE A 9 -21.53 -11.46 19.93
N CYS A 10 -22.67 -10.75 20.04
CA CYS A 10 -23.08 -9.78 19.03
C CYS A 10 -22.09 -8.59 18.92
N LEU A 11 -21.57 -8.09 20.04
CA LEU A 11 -20.59 -7.00 20.02
C LEU A 11 -19.24 -7.39 19.39
N PHE A 12 -18.85 -8.66 19.50
CA PHE A 12 -17.64 -9.19 18.84
C PHE A 12 -17.82 -9.35 17.32
N LEU A 13 -19.02 -9.72 16.85
CA LEU A 13 -19.33 -9.85 15.43
C LEU A 13 -19.32 -8.49 14.70
N PHE A 14 -19.65 -7.39 15.38
CA PHE A 14 -19.63 -6.05 14.77
C PHE A 14 -18.21 -5.44 14.64
N HIS A 15 -17.23 -5.87 15.42
CA HIS A 15 -15.86 -5.37 15.30
C HIS A 15 -15.10 -5.98 14.11
N ALA A 16 -15.54 -7.14 13.58
CA ALA A 16 -14.88 -7.80 12.46
C ALA A 16 -15.17 -7.14 11.09
N ALA A 17 -16.15 -6.23 11.00
CA ALA A 17 -16.59 -5.66 9.72
C ALA A 17 -15.88 -4.36 9.30
N PHE A 18 -15.01 -3.79 10.14
CA PHE A 18 -14.26 -2.58 9.80
C PHE A 18 -12.90 -2.90 9.20
N ALA A 19 -12.87 -3.70 8.12
CA ALA A 19 -11.78 -3.59 7.16
C ALA A 19 -11.91 -2.21 6.50
N GLN A 20 -11.08 -1.25 6.95
CA GLN A 20 -11.10 0.09 6.39
C GLN A 20 -10.62 0.02 4.94
N LYS A 21 -11.53 0.28 4.00
CA LYS A 21 -11.20 0.40 2.57
C LYS A 21 -10.63 1.78 2.27
N LEU A 22 -9.71 1.84 1.31
CA LEU A 22 -9.16 3.12 0.88
C LEU A 22 -10.27 3.96 0.22
N ASN A 23 -10.43 5.20 0.67
CA ASN A 23 -11.50 6.08 0.19
C ASN A 23 -10.92 7.31 -0.51
N ARG A 24 -11.27 7.50 -1.79
CA ARG A 24 -10.81 8.63 -2.61
C ARG A 24 -11.10 9.96 -1.94
N VAL A 25 -12.33 10.13 -1.46
CA VAL A 25 -12.79 11.39 -0.85
C VAL A 25 -12.00 11.73 0.41
N VAL A 26 -11.56 10.72 1.18
CA VAL A 26 -10.74 10.94 2.38
C VAL A 26 -9.32 11.33 1.99
N LEU A 27 -8.72 10.64 1.01
CA LEU A 27 -7.40 10.99 0.49
C LEU A 27 -7.41 12.38 -0.14
N GLU A 28 -8.36 12.65 -1.03
CA GLU A 28 -8.56 13.97 -1.63
C GLU A 28 -8.71 15.02 -0.54
N LYS A 29 -9.55 14.83 0.48
CA LYS A 29 -9.66 15.82 1.58
C LYS A 29 -8.35 16.01 2.35
N HIS A 30 -7.56 14.95 2.56
CA HIS A 30 -6.29 15.04 3.26
C HIS A 30 -5.26 15.83 2.45
N PHE A 31 -5.09 15.49 1.17
CA PHE A 31 -4.13 16.16 0.29
C PHE A 31 -4.62 17.51 -0.24
N GLN A 32 -5.93 17.72 -0.35
CA GLN A 32 -6.52 19.03 -0.63
C GLN A 32 -6.24 19.98 0.52
N ARG A 33 -6.32 19.54 1.78
CA ARG A 33 -5.87 20.36 2.92
C ARG A 33 -4.39 20.70 2.81
N GLU A 34 -3.52 19.74 2.45
CA GLU A 34 -2.10 20.04 2.21
C GLU A 34 -1.89 21.03 1.06
N ALA A 35 -2.66 20.92 -0.03
CA ALA A 35 -2.62 21.85 -1.17
C ALA A 35 -3.15 23.25 -0.80
N ASP A 36 -4.22 23.32 0.00
CA ASP A 36 -4.83 24.55 0.49
C ASP A 36 -3.91 25.28 1.48
N THR A 37 -3.15 24.54 2.30
CA THR A 37 -2.16 25.11 3.23
C THR A 37 -0.99 25.76 2.49
N VAL A 38 -0.75 25.38 1.23
CA VAL A 38 0.31 25.94 0.36
C VAL A 38 -0.24 27.00 -0.62
N GLY A 39 -1.43 27.53 -0.37
CA GLY A 39 -1.95 28.73 -1.04
C GLY A 39 -2.51 28.53 -2.45
N HIS A 40 -2.76 27.28 -2.88
CA HIS A 40 -3.37 27.03 -4.19
C HIS A 40 -4.90 27.09 -4.14
N LYS A 41 -5.45 28.30 -4.32
CA LYS A 41 -6.90 28.56 -4.44
C LYS A 41 -7.59 27.96 -5.66
N ASN A 42 -6.85 27.34 -6.59
CA ASN A 42 -7.44 26.69 -7.75
C ASN A 42 -7.51 25.19 -7.49
N LYS A 43 -8.70 24.61 -7.62
CA LYS A 43 -8.94 23.17 -7.73
C LYS A 43 -8.19 22.64 -8.96
N ARG A 44 -6.87 22.47 -8.85
CA ARG A 44 -6.04 21.97 -9.94
C ARG A 44 -6.37 20.49 -10.15
N GLU A 45 -6.44 20.11 -11.42
CA GLU A 45 -6.72 18.73 -11.80
C GLU A 45 -5.59 17.82 -11.30
N LEU A 46 -5.96 16.74 -10.62
CA LEU A 46 -5.04 15.73 -10.10
C LEU A 46 -4.90 14.57 -11.09
N LEU A 47 -3.68 14.14 -11.35
CA LEU A 47 -3.42 12.87 -12.02
C LEU A 47 -3.10 11.79 -10.97
N TYR A 48 -3.91 10.75 -10.93
CA TYR A 48 -3.71 9.62 -10.03
C TYR A 48 -2.75 8.63 -10.68
N VAL A 49 -1.72 8.18 -9.97
CA VAL A 49 -0.80 7.16 -10.46
C VAL A 49 -0.84 5.96 -9.52
N LEU A 50 -1.57 4.91 -9.91
CA LEU A 50 -1.85 3.75 -9.06
C LEU A 50 -0.97 2.58 -9.51
N ASN A 51 0.00 2.19 -8.67
CA ASN A 51 1.02 1.20 -9.04
C ASN A 51 1.69 1.47 -10.41
N GLY A 52 1.90 2.75 -10.72
CA GLY A 52 2.50 3.20 -11.98
C GLY A 52 1.53 3.37 -13.15
N ILE A 53 0.23 3.12 -12.96
CA ILE A 53 -0.80 3.31 -13.99
C ILE A 53 -1.46 4.68 -13.78
N PRO A 54 -1.38 5.60 -14.76
CA PRO A 54 -2.00 6.91 -14.65
C PRO A 54 -3.52 6.85 -14.89
N TYR A 55 -4.27 7.64 -14.14
CA TYR A 55 -5.70 7.88 -14.26
C TYR A 55 -5.98 9.36 -14.11
N ASP A 56 -6.75 9.92 -15.03
CA ASP A 56 -7.18 11.32 -14.95
C ASP A 56 -8.48 11.45 -14.13
N GLN A 57 -8.85 12.66 -13.72
CA GLN A 57 -10.12 12.92 -13.03
C GLN A 57 -11.34 12.48 -13.85
N GLY A 58 -11.24 12.51 -15.18
CA GLY A 58 -12.26 11.97 -16.09
C GLY A 58 -12.52 10.47 -15.92
N ASP A 59 -11.56 9.70 -15.37
CA ASP A 59 -11.68 8.27 -15.07
C ASP A 59 -12.25 8.00 -13.67
N SER A 60 -12.98 8.94 -13.08
CA SER A 60 -13.51 8.88 -11.71
C SER A 60 -14.08 7.52 -11.29
N LEU A 61 -14.94 6.91 -12.12
CA LEU A 61 -15.53 5.58 -11.85
C LEU A 61 -14.48 4.46 -11.80
N LYS A 62 -13.44 4.51 -12.65
CA LYS A 62 -12.35 3.53 -12.64
C LYS A 62 -11.49 3.71 -11.40
N ILE A 63 -11.19 4.95 -11.02
CA ILE A 63 -10.42 5.27 -9.82
C ILE A 63 -11.15 4.76 -8.58
N ASP A 64 -12.45 5.04 -8.45
CA ASP A 64 -13.26 4.57 -7.32
C ASP A 64 -13.33 3.05 -7.25
N SER A 65 -13.48 2.40 -8.41
CA SER A 65 -13.44 0.94 -8.51
C SER A 65 -12.11 0.38 -8.02
N VAL A 66 -10.98 0.92 -8.48
CA VAL A 66 -9.65 0.50 -8.02
C VAL A 66 -9.50 0.72 -6.51
N PHE A 67 -9.86 1.89 -5.99
CA PHE A 67 -9.74 2.20 -4.56
C PHE A 67 -10.60 1.31 -3.68
N SER A 68 -11.82 0.98 -4.12
CA SER A 68 -12.72 0.08 -3.40
C SER A 68 -12.16 -1.35 -3.22
N GLY A 69 -11.22 -1.74 -4.09
CA GLY A 69 -10.50 -3.00 -4.04
C GLY A 69 -9.16 -2.92 -3.27
N ILE A 70 -8.75 -1.74 -2.81
CA ILE A 70 -7.52 -1.56 -2.04
C ILE A 70 -7.85 -1.59 -0.55
N ASP A 71 -7.27 -2.58 0.11
CA ASP A 71 -7.15 -2.65 1.56
C ASP A 71 -6.10 -1.63 2.03
N VAL A 72 -6.43 -0.81 3.04
CA VAL A 72 -5.54 0.25 3.54
C VAL A 72 -4.24 -0.34 4.08
N ASP A 73 -4.28 -1.51 4.71
CA ASP A 73 -3.10 -2.20 5.25
C ASP A 73 -2.14 -2.70 4.15
N LYS A 74 -2.59 -2.67 2.90
CA LYS A 74 -1.83 -3.03 1.71
C LYS A 74 -1.26 -1.82 0.99
N VAL A 75 -1.50 -0.60 1.45
CA VAL A 75 -0.90 0.61 0.90
C VAL A 75 0.55 0.73 1.36
N LEU A 76 1.46 0.84 0.40
CA LEU A 76 2.91 0.94 0.63
C LEU A 76 3.36 2.39 0.80
N SER A 77 2.84 3.27 -0.06
CA SER A 77 3.09 4.71 -0.03
C SER A 77 1.95 5.46 -0.68
N VAL A 78 1.75 6.69 -0.20
CA VAL A 78 0.93 7.70 -0.86
C VAL A 78 1.78 8.96 -0.93
N ASP A 79 2.17 9.33 -2.13
CA ASP A 79 3.10 10.42 -2.39
C ASP A 79 2.40 11.51 -3.21
N PHE A 80 2.38 12.74 -2.71
CA PHE A 80 1.88 13.90 -3.44
C PHE A 80 3.05 14.64 -4.10
N VAL A 81 3.02 14.75 -5.42
CA VAL A 81 4.10 15.37 -6.19
C VAL A 81 3.55 16.54 -6.99
N LYS A 82 4.05 17.74 -6.67
CA LYS A 82 3.72 18.93 -7.45
C LYS A 82 4.44 18.94 -8.78
N TYR A 83 3.74 19.21 -9.87
CA TYR A 83 4.34 19.14 -11.21
C TYR A 83 5.54 20.10 -11.39
N ASP A 84 5.46 21.27 -10.77
CA ASP A 84 6.49 22.32 -10.81
C ASP A 84 7.81 21.88 -10.16
N LYS A 85 7.78 20.89 -9.26
CA LYS A 85 8.97 20.32 -8.62
C LYS A 85 9.64 19.21 -9.42
N VAL A 86 8.94 18.60 -10.38
CA VAL A 86 9.46 17.43 -11.13
C VAL A 86 10.29 17.85 -12.34
N GLY A 87 10.17 19.11 -12.78
CA GLY A 87 10.90 19.61 -13.97
C GLY A 87 10.46 18.94 -15.27
N LEU A 88 9.30 18.29 -15.29
CA LEU A 88 8.73 17.66 -16.49
C LEU A 88 7.85 18.69 -17.22
N SER A 89 8.37 19.24 -18.31
CA SER A 89 7.73 20.31 -19.08
C SER A 89 6.35 19.97 -19.66
N HIS A 90 6.04 18.68 -19.81
CA HIS A 90 4.78 18.17 -20.35
C HIS A 90 3.74 17.85 -19.27
N LEU A 91 4.12 17.89 -17.99
CA LEU A 91 3.21 17.62 -16.90
C LEU A 91 2.56 18.92 -16.44
N THR A 92 1.25 19.02 -16.62
CA THR A 92 0.45 20.20 -16.24
C THR A 92 -0.41 19.98 -14.99
N LYS A 93 -0.37 18.77 -14.42
CA LYS A 93 -1.20 18.30 -13.32
C LYS A 93 -0.35 17.83 -12.15
N ASP A 94 -0.78 18.14 -10.93
CA ASP A 94 -0.19 17.58 -9.73
C ASP A 94 -0.48 16.07 -9.67
N LEU A 95 0.46 15.28 -9.13
CA LEU A 95 0.36 13.83 -9.08
C LEU A 95 0.01 13.36 -7.68
N LEU A 96 -0.94 12.45 -7.60
CA LEU A 96 -1.13 11.61 -6.42
C LEU A 96 -0.69 10.18 -6.76
N VAL A 97 0.49 9.80 -6.30
CA VAL A 97 1.07 8.48 -6.54
C VAL A 97 0.70 7.56 -5.37
N ILE A 98 0.02 6.47 -5.67
CA ILE A 98 -0.36 5.46 -4.67
C ILE A 98 0.26 4.14 -5.07
N THR A 99 1.14 3.63 -4.22
CA THR A 99 1.74 2.31 -4.38
C THR A 99 1.11 1.37 -3.36
N TYR A 100 0.65 0.20 -3.78
CA TYR A 100 0.01 -0.79 -2.91
C TYR A 100 0.37 -2.21 -3.33
N VAL A 101 0.15 -3.17 -2.44
CA VAL A 101 0.44 -4.59 -2.66
C VAL A 101 -0.49 -5.17 -3.72
N TYR A 102 0.09 -5.83 -4.71
CA TYR A 102 -0.63 -6.55 -5.77
C TYR A 102 0.04 -7.89 -6.08
N PRO A 103 -0.67 -8.86 -6.70
CA PRO A 103 -0.05 -10.09 -7.17
C PRO A 103 1.05 -9.79 -8.20
N GLN A 104 2.31 -10.00 -7.81
CA GLN A 104 3.44 -9.75 -8.71
C GLN A 104 3.61 -10.88 -9.72
N LYS A 105 4.03 -10.53 -10.94
CA LYS A 105 4.51 -11.51 -11.93
C LYS A 105 5.66 -12.33 -11.34
N ASP A 106 5.65 -13.63 -11.59
CA ASP A 106 6.60 -14.57 -10.98
C ASP A 106 8.06 -14.22 -11.23
N VAL A 107 8.40 -13.72 -12.42
CA VAL A 107 9.75 -13.28 -12.78
C VAL A 107 10.24 -12.15 -11.86
N ILE A 108 9.40 -11.14 -11.63
CA ILE A 108 9.72 -9.98 -10.79
C ILE A 108 9.84 -10.42 -9.32
N LYS A 109 8.86 -11.19 -8.86
CA LYS A 109 8.81 -11.74 -7.51
C LYS A 109 10.05 -12.58 -7.20
N TRP A 110 10.47 -13.42 -8.14
CA TRP A 110 11.65 -14.28 -8.00
C TRP A 110 12.94 -13.45 -7.91
N LYS A 111 13.10 -12.49 -8.82
CA LYS A 111 14.24 -11.56 -8.82
C LYS A 111 14.36 -10.84 -7.47
N ASN A 112 13.26 -10.29 -6.98
CA ASN A 112 13.22 -9.57 -5.71
C ASN A 112 13.49 -10.48 -4.51
N LEU A 113 12.98 -11.72 -4.50
CA LEU A 113 13.28 -12.70 -3.45
C LEU A 113 14.77 -13.07 -3.40
N GLN A 114 15.40 -13.26 -4.55
CA GLN A 114 16.83 -13.55 -4.62
C GLN A 114 17.66 -12.36 -4.14
N GLN A 115 17.30 -11.15 -4.55
CA GLN A 115 17.93 -9.92 -4.09
C GLN A 115 17.78 -9.73 -2.56
N ALA A 116 16.60 -10.01 -2.02
CA ALA A 116 16.32 -9.98 -0.60
C ALA A 116 17.20 -10.95 0.20
N ARG A 117 17.30 -12.21 -0.25
CA ARG A 117 18.15 -13.23 0.38
C ARG A 117 19.64 -12.89 0.34
N ARG A 118 20.11 -12.27 -0.75
CA ARG A 118 21.50 -11.76 -0.85
C ARG A 118 21.75 -10.62 0.13
N SER A 119 20.77 -9.74 0.30
CA SER A 119 20.86 -8.56 1.16
C SER A 119 20.73 -8.90 2.66
N ALA A 120 20.21 -10.07 3.00
CA ALA A 120 20.07 -10.57 4.38
C ALA A 120 21.39 -10.72 5.15
N ARG A 121 22.54 -10.53 4.50
CA ARG A 121 23.86 -10.51 5.11
C ARG A 121 24.28 -9.12 5.63
N ARG A 122 23.53 -8.07 5.31
CA ARG A 122 23.83 -6.69 5.72
C ARG A 122 23.19 -6.41 7.09
N GLU A 123 23.95 -5.83 8.01
CA GLU A 123 23.51 -5.52 9.38
C GLU A 123 22.33 -4.53 9.42
N ASN A 124 22.28 -3.57 8.49
CA ASN A 124 21.25 -2.51 8.49
C ASN A 124 19.99 -2.83 7.65
N LEU A 125 19.72 -4.10 7.37
CA LEU A 125 18.55 -4.47 6.56
C LEU A 125 17.26 -4.38 7.38
N LEU A 126 16.34 -3.48 7.06
CA LEU A 126 14.96 -3.55 7.56
C LEU A 126 14.15 -4.59 6.78
N LEU A 127 13.42 -5.45 7.51
CA LEU A 127 12.54 -6.47 6.95
C LEU A 127 11.15 -6.33 7.54
N TYR A 128 10.16 -6.18 6.68
CA TYR A 128 8.75 -6.21 7.03
C TYR A 128 8.09 -7.42 6.40
N VAL A 129 7.29 -8.14 7.17
CA VAL A 129 6.44 -9.24 6.68
C VAL A 129 5.00 -8.90 7.06
N ASP A 130 4.13 -8.77 6.06
CA ASP A 130 2.73 -8.40 6.22
C ASP A 130 2.57 -7.13 7.08
N GLY A 131 3.35 -6.10 6.74
CA GLY A 131 3.37 -4.81 7.46
C GLY A 131 4.11 -4.82 8.81
N LYS A 132 4.51 -5.98 9.34
CA LYS A 132 5.16 -6.09 10.66
C LYS A 132 6.68 -6.14 10.53
N LEU A 133 7.37 -5.29 11.29
CA LEU A 133 8.83 -5.28 11.36
C LEU A 133 9.33 -6.59 12.00
N VAL A 134 10.24 -7.27 11.32
CA VAL A 134 10.89 -8.49 11.81
C VAL A 134 12.12 -8.11 12.64
N PRO A 135 12.28 -8.65 13.87
CA PRO A 135 13.46 -8.44 14.69
C PRO A 135 14.75 -8.81 13.95
N GLU A 136 15.80 -8.00 14.12
CA GLU A 136 17.08 -8.15 13.40
C GLU A 136 17.64 -9.58 13.46
N LYS A 137 17.65 -10.17 14.66
CA LYS A 137 18.14 -11.52 14.93
C LYS A 137 17.41 -12.61 14.14
N GLU A 138 16.18 -12.35 13.71
CA GLU A 138 15.32 -13.32 13.02
C GLU A 138 15.25 -13.12 11.50
N ARG A 139 15.66 -11.96 10.98
CA ARG A 139 15.43 -11.56 9.57
C ARG A 139 15.95 -12.59 8.58
N ARG A 140 17.16 -13.11 8.79
CA ARG A 140 17.77 -14.10 7.91
C ARG A 140 17.03 -15.44 7.94
N LYS A 141 16.62 -15.89 9.13
CA LYS A 141 15.86 -17.13 9.30
C LYS A 141 14.52 -17.02 8.57
N VAL A 142 13.82 -15.90 8.76
CA VAL A 142 12.53 -15.62 8.10
C VAL A 142 12.68 -15.60 6.58
N LEU A 143 13.62 -14.82 6.03
CA LEU A 143 13.82 -14.71 4.58
C LEU A 143 14.16 -16.04 3.89
N ASN A 144 14.93 -16.89 4.56
CA ASN A 144 15.28 -18.21 4.03
C ASN A 144 14.12 -19.20 4.12
N ALA A 145 13.27 -19.06 5.15
CA ALA A 145 12.09 -19.91 5.33
C ALA A 145 10.94 -19.57 4.37
N LEU A 146 10.88 -18.34 3.84
CA LEU A 146 9.84 -17.93 2.89
C LEU A 146 9.85 -18.81 1.63
N LYS A 147 8.72 -19.48 1.37
CA LYS A 147 8.54 -20.22 0.12
C LYS A 147 8.02 -19.28 -0.96
N PHE A 148 8.54 -19.43 -2.18
CA PHE A 148 8.12 -18.61 -3.33
C PHE A 148 6.59 -18.65 -3.56
N GLY A 149 5.99 -19.83 -3.39
CA GLY A 149 4.55 -20.04 -3.55
C GLY A 149 3.69 -19.32 -2.50
N GLU A 150 4.25 -18.93 -1.36
CA GLU A 150 3.55 -18.24 -0.27
C GLU A 150 3.59 -16.71 -0.43
N ILE A 151 4.50 -16.19 -1.26
CA ILE A 151 4.68 -14.76 -1.46
C ILE A 151 3.69 -14.23 -2.50
N LEU A 152 2.94 -13.21 -2.13
CA LEU A 152 2.09 -12.42 -3.01
C LEU A 152 2.90 -11.29 -3.68
N TYR A 153 3.67 -10.56 -2.87
CA TYR A 153 4.43 -9.39 -3.26
C TYR A 153 5.72 -9.28 -2.46
N ILE A 154 6.80 -8.83 -3.09
CA ILE A 154 8.05 -8.48 -2.43
C ILE A 154 8.70 -7.26 -3.09
N GLU A 155 9.16 -6.32 -2.27
CA GLU A 155 10.03 -5.21 -2.66
C GLU A 155 11.36 -5.34 -1.94
N SER A 156 12.47 -5.04 -2.63
CA SER A 156 13.84 -5.24 -2.10
C SER A 156 14.78 -4.05 -2.38
N LYS A 157 14.24 -2.82 -2.34
CA LYS A 157 14.99 -1.58 -2.59
C LYS A 157 15.78 -1.13 -1.35
N LYS A 158 15.31 -0.09 -0.65
CA LYS A 158 15.96 0.44 0.57
C LYS A 158 15.74 -0.46 1.78
N GLU A 159 14.58 -1.09 1.83
CA GLU A 159 14.18 -2.10 2.81
C GLU A 159 13.50 -3.25 2.09
N ILE A 160 13.38 -4.39 2.78
CA ILE A 160 12.66 -5.54 2.25
C ILE A 160 11.27 -5.55 2.86
N ARG A 161 10.25 -5.55 2.02
CA ARG A 161 8.87 -5.71 2.44
C ARG A 161 8.25 -6.90 1.72
N VAL A 162 7.61 -7.80 2.44
CA VAL A 162 7.01 -9.03 1.93
C VAL A 162 5.56 -9.12 2.35
N TRP A 163 4.67 -9.45 1.42
CA TRP A 163 3.29 -9.84 1.73
C TRP A 163 3.04 -11.26 1.28
N LYS A 164 2.39 -12.03 2.15
CA LYS A 164 2.03 -13.43 1.90
C LYS A 164 0.63 -13.54 1.30
N LYS A 165 0.33 -14.68 0.68
CA LYS A 165 -0.97 -14.96 0.06
C LYS A 165 -2.11 -15.13 1.07
N ASP A 166 -1.81 -15.41 2.34
CA ASP A 166 -2.82 -15.74 3.37
C ASP A 166 -3.69 -14.54 3.83
N LEU A 167 -3.49 -13.35 3.24
CA LEU A 167 -4.35 -12.17 3.41
C LEU A 167 -5.33 -11.92 2.25
N LEU A 168 -5.59 -12.93 1.40
CA LEU A 168 -6.61 -12.85 0.34
C LEU A 168 -7.88 -13.67 0.64
N LYS A 169 -8.02 -14.18 1.87
CA LYS A 169 -9.28 -14.72 2.38
C LYS A 169 -9.90 -13.71 3.35
N SER A 170 -10.55 -12.69 2.79
CA SER A 170 -11.52 -11.83 3.47
C SER A 170 -12.56 -11.39 2.47
#